data_AF-B7QLI5-F1
#
_entry.id   AF-B7QLI5-F1
#
_cell.length_a   1.000
_cell.length_b   1.000
_cell.length_c   1.000
_cell.angle_alpha   90.00
_cell.angle_beta   90.00
_cell.angle_gamma   90.00
#
_symmetry.space_group_name_H-M   'P 1'
#
loop_
_entity.id
_entity.type
_entity.pdbx_description
1 polymer ?
#
loop_
_entity_poly.entity_id
_entity_poly.type
_entity_poly.pdbx_seq_one_letter_code
_entity_poly.pdbx_strand_id
1 'polypeptide(L)'
;VNHLEIPAELAFILSKLDDWPGCPGAVARAPAAAGAVVVSPTISVPRQLPGDVDQHAFSKFTSIYFKSHVWGMKREPIRTPFLAKASDAQHQESLALFKLILRFMNDGHLSGRRERVLGDYVVQRGLQERPMRDELLCQLCNQTWQNDNEVNRQRAWLLMANCLSCFAPSSQLYKYLLKYVSDHGSQDGYAGHCQQQLLRSHGRDARAYPPCMLEWQANSKKARMALQASFYDGSEPLMGSLDSWTTGEEFAAPLVQARGVQDPFGWTVDLEHGSASYGLCGADY
;
A
#
# COMPACT_ATOMS: atom_id res chain seq x y z
N VAL A 1 11.25 12.50 -18.64
CA VAL A 1 10.29 11.49 -18.15
C VAL A 1 8.84 11.83 -18.51
N ASN A 2 8.47 13.12 -18.64
CA ASN A 2 7.09 13.52 -19.03
C ASN A 2 6.65 13.05 -20.43
N HIS A 3 7.60 12.63 -21.26
CA HIS A 3 7.39 12.05 -22.58
C HIS A 3 7.12 10.53 -22.56
N LEU A 4 7.22 9.86 -21.40
CA LEU A 4 6.87 8.44 -21.31
C LEU A 4 5.37 8.28 -21.50
N GLU A 5 5.01 7.42 -22.45
CA GLU A 5 3.64 7.04 -22.75
C GLU A 5 2.94 6.50 -21.51
N ILE A 6 1.66 6.86 -21.39
CA ILE A 6 0.75 6.33 -20.38
C ILE A 6 -0.40 5.62 -21.10
N PRO A 7 -1.02 4.58 -20.49
CA PRO A 7 -2.21 3.93 -21.05
C PRO A 7 -3.32 4.93 -21.35
N ALA A 8 -4.10 4.66 -22.41
CA ALA A 8 -5.15 5.57 -22.88
C ALA A 8 -6.24 5.80 -21.81
N GLU A 9 -6.56 4.77 -21.04
CA GLU A 9 -7.52 4.83 -19.94
C GLU A 9 -7.03 5.78 -18.84
N LEU A 10 -5.74 5.70 -18.48
CA LEU A 10 -5.13 6.59 -17.50
C LEU A 10 -5.07 8.04 -18.03
N ALA A 11 -4.70 8.23 -19.30
CA ALA A 11 -4.71 9.55 -19.93
C ALA A 11 -6.11 10.18 -19.90
N PHE A 12 -7.15 9.37 -20.19
CA PHE A 12 -8.53 9.81 -20.12
C PHE A 12 -8.92 10.23 -18.70
N ILE A 13 -8.64 9.40 -17.68
CA ILE A 13 -8.93 9.74 -16.28
C ILE A 13 -8.24 11.05 -15.87
N LEU A 14 -6.94 11.20 -16.19
CA LEU A 14 -6.18 12.41 -15.88
C LEU A 14 -6.73 13.65 -16.59
N SER A 15 -7.28 13.51 -17.80
CA SER A 15 -7.87 14.63 -18.54
C SER A 15 -9.17 15.15 -17.93
N LYS A 16 -9.87 14.32 -17.15
CA LYS A 16 -11.13 14.67 -16.47
C LYS A 16 -10.95 15.07 -15.01
N LEU A 17 -9.72 14.99 -14.49
CA LEU A 17 -9.45 15.15 -13.07
C LEU A 17 -9.63 16.59 -12.59
N ASP A 18 -9.34 17.56 -13.45
CA ASP A 18 -9.45 18.98 -13.12
C ASP A 18 -10.93 19.41 -13.02
N ASP A 19 -11.81 18.77 -13.80
CA ASP A 19 -13.26 18.99 -13.80
C ASP A 19 -13.99 18.23 -12.68
N TRP A 20 -13.34 17.25 -12.04
CA TRP A 20 -13.95 16.47 -10.97
C TRP A 20 -13.93 17.26 -9.65
N PRO A 21 -15.09 17.57 -9.04
CA PRO A 21 -15.15 18.36 -7.80
C PRO A 21 -14.60 17.60 -6.57
N GLY A 22 -14.25 16.32 -6.72
CA GLY A 22 -13.85 15.44 -5.61
C GLY A 22 -15.07 14.82 -4.93
N CYS A 23 -14.83 13.88 -4.02
CA CYS A 23 -15.89 13.42 -3.12
C CYS A 23 -16.08 14.47 -2.01
N PRO A 24 -17.32 14.86 -1.68
CA PRO A 24 -17.60 15.69 -0.51
C PRO A 24 -16.96 15.07 0.75
N GLY A 25 -16.13 15.83 1.47
CA GLY A 25 -15.41 15.35 2.66
C GLY A 25 -14.04 14.69 2.42
N ALA A 26 -13.67 14.37 1.17
CA ALA A 26 -12.38 13.70 0.87
C ALA A 26 -11.17 14.65 0.78
N VAL A 27 -11.39 15.96 0.90
CA VAL A 27 -10.36 17.00 0.65
C VAL A 27 -9.74 17.55 1.94
N ALA A 28 -10.30 17.21 3.12
CA ALA A 28 -9.68 17.59 4.37
C ALA A 28 -8.49 16.66 4.65
N ARG A 29 -7.32 17.25 4.89
CA ARG A 29 -6.21 16.61 5.59
C ARG A 29 -6.82 15.90 6.80
N ALA A 30 -6.68 14.57 6.91
CA ALA A 30 -7.20 13.88 8.09
C ALA A 30 -6.49 14.50 9.31
N PRO A 31 -7.25 15.08 10.26
CA PRO A 31 -6.64 15.69 11.43
C PRO A 31 -5.87 14.62 12.21
N ALA A 32 -4.80 15.01 12.89
CA ALA A 32 -4.16 14.12 13.84
C ALA A 32 -5.19 13.74 14.92
N ALA A 33 -5.23 12.47 15.30
CA ALA A 33 -6.09 12.02 16.39
C ALA A 33 -5.72 12.82 17.66
N ALA A 34 -6.68 13.56 18.21
CA ALA A 34 -6.54 14.22 19.50
C ALA A 34 -7.13 13.30 20.58
N GLY A 35 -6.35 13.00 21.62
CA GLY A 35 -6.80 12.17 22.75
C GLY A 35 -6.29 10.73 22.75
N ALA A 36 -6.83 9.92 23.65
CA ALA A 36 -6.44 8.52 23.79
C ALA A 36 -6.96 7.68 22.62
N VAL A 37 -6.06 6.92 21.99
CA VAL A 37 -6.41 5.98 20.91
C VAL A 37 -6.43 4.57 21.50
N VAL A 38 -7.55 3.89 21.35
CA VAL A 38 -7.71 2.47 21.69
C VAL A 38 -6.91 1.66 20.67
N VAL A 39 -5.90 0.93 21.15
CA VAL A 39 -5.01 0.14 20.29
C VAL A 39 -5.39 -1.33 20.34
N SER A 40 -5.64 -1.93 19.17
CA SER A 40 -5.91 -3.37 19.08
C SER A 40 -4.61 -4.18 19.28
N PRO A 41 -4.61 -5.22 20.14
CA PRO A 41 -3.47 -6.13 20.28
C PRO A 41 -3.12 -6.84 18.96
N THR A 42 -4.10 -7.16 18.12
CA THR A 42 -3.87 -7.80 16.81
C THR A 42 -3.21 -6.87 15.79
N ILE A 43 -3.47 -5.58 15.89
CA ILE A 43 -2.83 -4.53 15.04
C ILE A 43 -1.42 -4.24 15.55
N SER A 44 -1.14 -4.51 16.83
CA SER A 44 0.22 -4.47 17.34
C SER A 44 1.04 -5.63 16.74
N VAL A 45 1.85 -5.28 15.76
CA VAL A 45 2.71 -6.21 15.02
C VAL A 45 3.59 -7.00 16.00
N PRO A 46 3.85 -8.30 15.76
CA PRO A 46 4.91 -8.99 16.48
C PRO A 46 6.21 -8.18 16.35
N ARG A 47 6.78 -7.77 17.49
CA ARG A 47 8.02 -6.97 17.53
C ARG A 47 9.23 -7.69 16.92
N GLN A 48 9.06 -8.95 16.51
CA GLN A 48 10.11 -9.84 16.07
C GLN A 48 9.80 -10.34 14.66
N LEU A 49 10.76 -10.14 13.77
CA LEU A 49 10.77 -10.76 12.45
C LEU A 49 10.96 -12.28 12.59
N PRO A 50 10.59 -13.08 11.57
CA PRO A 50 10.92 -14.50 11.54
C PRO A 50 12.41 -14.73 11.80
N GLY A 51 12.75 -15.69 12.65
CA GLY A 51 14.15 -15.91 13.07
C GLY A 51 15.11 -16.29 11.94
N ASP A 52 14.58 -16.70 10.79
CA ASP A 52 15.35 -17.04 9.57
C ASP A 52 15.36 -15.91 8.52
N VAL A 53 14.84 -14.71 8.83
CA VAL A 53 14.76 -13.60 7.86
C VAL A 53 16.13 -13.21 7.31
N ASP A 54 17.20 -13.32 8.10
CA ASP A 54 18.57 -13.00 7.69
C ASP A 54 19.13 -13.94 6.61
N GLN A 55 18.54 -15.12 6.45
CA GLN A 55 18.93 -16.06 5.39
C GLN A 55 18.40 -15.63 4.01
N HIS A 56 17.47 -14.67 3.97
CA HIS A 56 16.71 -14.27 2.79
C HIS A 56 17.16 -12.91 2.24
N ALA A 57 18.47 -12.69 2.11
CA ALA A 57 18.99 -11.49 1.44
C ALA A 57 18.42 -11.34 0.01
N PHE A 58 17.93 -10.15 -0.33
CA PHE A 58 17.25 -9.89 -1.60
C PHE A 58 18.12 -10.17 -2.84
N SER A 59 19.44 -9.98 -2.72
CA SER A 59 20.41 -10.34 -3.77
C SER A 59 20.35 -11.81 -4.18
N LYS A 60 20.01 -12.73 -3.25
CA LYS A 60 19.80 -14.14 -3.58
C LYS A 60 18.58 -14.31 -4.48
N PHE A 61 17.48 -13.62 -4.15
CA PHE A 61 16.26 -13.64 -4.97
C PHE A 61 16.55 -13.12 -6.38
N THR A 62 17.21 -11.96 -6.52
CA THR A 62 17.52 -11.40 -7.83
C THR A 62 18.40 -12.33 -8.66
N SER A 63 19.40 -12.97 -8.05
CA SER A 63 20.30 -13.91 -8.76
C SER A 63 19.58 -15.15 -9.33
N ILE A 64 18.47 -15.56 -8.72
CA ILE A 64 17.72 -16.76 -9.13
C ILE A 64 16.60 -16.40 -10.11
N TYR A 65 15.86 -15.32 -9.82
CA TYR A 65 14.59 -15.05 -10.49
C TYR A 65 14.63 -13.90 -11.50
N PHE A 66 15.55 -12.92 -11.38
CA PHE A 66 15.60 -11.82 -12.33
C PHE A 66 16.06 -12.30 -13.70
N LYS A 67 15.30 -11.96 -14.74
CA LYS A 67 15.60 -12.27 -16.13
C LYS A 67 16.28 -11.07 -16.79
N SER A 68 17.48 -11.28 -17.32
CA SER A 68 18.19 -10.30 -18.15
C SER A 68 18.46 -8.94 -17.49
N HIS A 69 18.39 -8.88 -16.16
CA HIS A 69 18.61 -7.66 -15.40
C HIS A 69 19.65 -7.85 -14.31
N VAL A 70 20.70 -7.05 -14.39
CA VAL A 70 21.54 -6.76 -13.23
C VAL A 70 20.73 -5.89 -12.28
N TRP A 71 20.73 -6.26 -11.00
CA TRP A 71 20.08 -5.51 -9.93
C TRP A 71 20.73 -4.14 -9.77
N GLY A 72 19.93 -3.09 -9.90
CA GLY A 72 20.42 -1.72 -9.95
C GLY A 72 19.36 -0.79 -10.57
N MET A 73 19.14 0.36 -9.94
CA MET A 73 18.18 1.36 -10.39
C MET A 73 18.35 1.66 -11.88
N LYS A 74 17.24 1.68 -12.62
CA LYS A 74 17.22 1.98 -14.06
C LYS A 74 16.59 3.34 -14.28
N ARG A 75 17.24 4.15 -15.12
CA ARG A 75 16.76 5.47 -15.54
C ARG A 75 15.89 5.41 -16.79
N GLU A 76 16.15 4.43 -17.65
CA GLU A 76 15.44 4.19 -18.90
C GLU A 76 14.41 3.07 -18.75
N PRO A 77 13.35 3.06 -19.58
CA PRO A 77 12.38 1.98 -19.62
C PRO A 77 13.05 0.61 -19.82
N ILE A 78 12.56 -0.40 -19.08
CA ILE A 78 12.97 -1.79 -19.29
C ILE A 78 12.46 -2.32 -20.62
N ARG A 79 13.20 -3.28 -21.18
CA ARG A 79 12.86 -3.98 -22.44
C ARG A 79 12.34 -5.41 -22.22
N THR A 80 12.51 -5.92 -21.01
CA THR A 80 12.02 -7.23 -20.57
C THR A 80 11.48 -7.10 -19.15
N PRO A 81 10.50 -7.91 -18.74
CA PRO A 81 10.10 -8.02 -17.35
C PRO A 81 11.24 -8.51 -16.44
N PHE A 82 11.18 -8.20 -15.15
CA PHE A 82 12.11 -8.74 -14.16
C PHE A 82 11.86 -10.21 -13.90
N LEU A 83 10.61 -10.63 -13.77
CA LEU A 83 10.23 -12.01 -13.54
C LEU A 83 9.65 -12.64 -14.82
N ALA A 84 9.75 -13.96 -14.95
CA ALA A 84 9.16 -14.66 -16.09
C ALA A 84 7.64 -14.41 -16.18
N LYS A 85 7.14 -14.23 -17.42
CA LYS A 85 5.72 -14.01 -17.72
C LYS A 85 5.19 -15.12 -18.61
N ALA A 86 3.92 -15.48 -18.40
CA ALA A 86 3.29 -16.61 -19.09
C ALA A 86 2.70 -16.22 -20.45
N SER A 87 2.50 -14.91 -20.70
CA SER A 87 1.94 -14.40 -21.94
C SER A 87 2.58 -13.09 -22.37
N ASP A 88 2.48 -12.79 -23.66
CA ASP A 88 2.92 -11.51 -24.22
C ASP A 88 2.15 -10.32 -23.63
N ALA A 89 0.87 -10.50 -23.29
CA ALA A 89 0.07 -9.48 -22.62
C ALA A 89 0.67 -9.10 -21.25
N GLN A 90 1.03 -10.10 -20.43
CA GLN A 90 1.71 -9.86 -19.14
C GLN A 90 3.11 -9.27 -19.33
N HIS A 91 3.79 -9.65 -20.42
CA HIS A 91 5.08 -9.08 -20.77
C HIS A 91 4.94 -7.58 -21.04
N GLN A 92 4.03 -7.17 -21.93
CA GLN A 92 3.81 -5.77 -22.28
C GLN A 92 3.31 -4.95 -21.08
N GLU A 93 2.40 -5.52 -20.27
CA GLU A 93 1.90 -4.91 -19.05
C GLU A 93 3.04 -4.57 -18.08
N SER A 94 3.98 -5.50 -17.86
CA SER A 94 5.15 -5.28 -17.02
C SER A 94 6.03 -4.12 -17.51
N LEU A 95 6.20 -3.95 -18.83
CA LEU A 95 6.97 -2.85 -19.40
C LEU A 95 6.24 -1.51 -19.23
N ALA A 96 4.92 -1.52 -19.44
CA ALA A 96 4.07 -0.35 -19.25
C ALA A 96 4.06 0.10 -17.78
N LEU A 97 3.94 -0.81 -16.83
CA LEU A 97 4.00 -0.53 -15.40
C LEU A 97 5.35 0.08 -15.00
N PHE A 98 6.46 -0.39 -15.57
CA PHE A 98 7.75 0.21 -15.29
C PHE A 98 7.87 1.65 -15.80
N LYS A 99 7.30 1.96 -16.99
CA LYS A 99 7.20 3.35 -17.48
C LYS A 99 6.41 4.22 -16.50
N LEU A 100 5.32 3.70 -15.93
CA LEU A 100 4.53 4.41 -14.92
C LEU A 100 5.29 4.61 -13.62
N ILE A 101 6.08 3.63 -13.15
CA ILE A 101 6.97 3.79 -11.99
C ILE A 101 8.00 4.89 -12.25
N LEU A 102 8.66 4.88 -13.42
CA LEU A 102 9.59 5.93 -13.79
C LEU A 102 8.91 7.31 -13.79
N ARG A 103 7.72 7.41 -14.36
CA ARG A 103 6.92 8.65 -14.37
C ARG A 103 6.54 9.09 -12.96
N PHE A 104 6.06 8.16 -12.13
CA PHE A 104 5.70 8.43 -10.74
C PHE A 104 6.89 9.02 -10.00
N MET A 105 8.07 8.42 -10.12
CA MET A 105 9.27 8.85 -9.41
C MET A 105 9.84 10.19 -9.88
N ASN A 106 9.88 10.42 -11.20
CA ASN A 106 10.72 11.47 -11.80
C ASN A 106 9.95 12.67 -12.38
N ASP A 107 8.62 12.61 -12.51
CA ASP A 107 7.82 13.74 -13.01
C ASP A 107 7.66 14.79 -11.90
N GLY A 108 8.46 15.86 -11.96
CA GLY A 108 8.43 16.96 -10.99
C GLY A 108 7.13 17.77 -10.98
N HIS A 109 6.27 17.62 -11.99
CA HIS A 109 4.94 18.24 -12.01
C HIS A 109 3.85 17.31 -11.46
N LEU A 110 4.16 16.04 -11.21
CA LEU A 110 3.23 15.06 -10.67
C LEU A 110 3.08 15.23 -9.16
N SER A 111 2.03 15.95 -8.76
CA SER A 111 1.69 16.22 -7.37
C SER A 111 0.18 16.13 -7.11
N GLY A 112 -0.20 16.06 -5.84
CA GLY A 112 -1.59 16.14 -5.39
C GLY A 112 -2.49 15.06 -6.01
N ARG A 113 -3.64 15.45 -6.56
CA ARG A 113 -4.62 14.51 -7.11
C ARG A 113 -4.05 13.67 -8.27
N ARG A 114 -3.20 14.26 -9.12
CA ARG A 114 -2.62 13.56 -10.28
C ARG A 114 -1.64 12.48 -9.85
N GLU A 115 -0.80 12.77 -8.84
CA GLU A 115 0.11 11.79 -8.23
C GLU A 115 -0.68 10.62 -7.66
N ARG A 116 -1.73 10.90 -6.90
CA ARG A 116 -2.60 9.86 -6.33
C ARG A 116 -3.21 8.98 -7.42
N VAL A 117 -3.85 9.57 -8.44
CA VAL A 117 -4.50 8.81 -9.52
C VAL A 117 -3.50 7.90 -10.25
N LEU A 118 -2.28 8.38 -10.51
CA LEU A 118 -1.26 7.56 -11.15
C LEU A 118 -0.81 6.41 -10.24
N GLY A 119 -0.59 6.67 -8.95
CA GLY A 119 -0.26 5.64 -7.97
C GLY A 119 -1.37 4.60 -7.81
N ASP A 120 -2.63 5.05 -7.69
CA ASP A 120 -3.82 4.19 -7.58
C ASP A 120 -3.97 3.31 -8.82
N TYR A 121 -3.69 3.86 -10.01
CA TYR A 121 -3.69 3.07 -11.24
C TYR A 121 -2.65 1.94 -11.19
N VAL A 122 -1.41 2.22 -10.78
CA VAL A 122 -0.36 1.19 -10.65
C VAL A 122 -0.78 0.10 -9.66
N VAL A 123 -1.32 0.49 -8.50
CA VAL A 123 -1.82 -0.46 -7.49
C VAL A 123 -2.97 -1.30 -8.04
N GLN A 124 -3.91 -0.66 -8.76
CA GLN A 124 -5.07 -1.32 -9.38
C GLN A 124 -4.65 -2.43 -10.36
N ARG A 125 -3.57 -2.23 -11.12
CA ARG A 125 -3.04 -3.28 -12.00
C ARG A 125 -2.53 -4.50 -11.22
N GLY A 126 -1.88 -4.29 -10.07
CA GLY A 126 -1.48 -5.38 -9.17
C GLY A 126 -2.66 -6.10 -8.49
N LEU A 127 -3.75 -5.37 -8.23
CA LEU A 127 -5.00 -5.95 -7.71
C LEU A 127 -5.66 -6.87 -8.73
N GLN A 128 -5.81 -6.38 -9.97
CA GLN A 128 -6.45 -7.09 -11.09
C GLN A 128 -5.62 -8.30 -11.56
N GLU A 129 -4.31 -8.15 -11.67
CA GLU A 129 -3.43 -9.14 -12.28
C GLU A 129 -2.45 -9.71 -11.24
N ARG A 130 -2.80 -10.85 -10.63
CA ARG A 130 -1.95 -11.53 -9.64
C ARG A 130 -0.48 -11.71 -10.09
N PRO A 131 -0.18 -12.06 -11.36
CA PRO A 131 1.21 -12.17 -11.84
C PRO A 131 2.01 -10.86 -11.87
N MET A 132 1.35 -9.70 -11.72
CA MET A 132 1.99 -8.38 -11.66
C MET A 132 2.41 -7.97 -10.25
N ARG A 133 1.91 -8.63 -9.19
CA ARG A 133 2.20 -8.23 -7.80
C ARG A 133 3.68 -8.31 -7.47
N ASP A 134 4.27 -9.49 -7.64
CA ASP A 134 5.69 -9.69 -7.39
C ASP A 134 6.56 -8.91 -8.38
N GLU A 135 6.10 -8.73 -9.62
CA GLU A 135 6.78 -7.92 -10.63
C GLU A 135 6.90 -6.46 -10.19
N LEU A 136 5.79 -5.83 -9.81
CA LEU A 136 5.75 -4.46 -9.32
C LEU A 136 6.63 -4.29 -8.08
N LEU A 137 6.55 -5.20 -7.13
CA LEU A 137 7.37 -5.15 -5.92
C LEU A 137 8.86 -5.29 -6.26
N CYS A 138 9.24 -6.17 -7.18
CA CYS A 138 10.62 -6.32 -7.64
C CYS A 138 11.12 -5.08 -8.39
N GLN A 139 10.30 -4.49 -9.26
CA GLN A 139 10.62 -3.25 -9.97
C GLN A 139 10.84 -2.10 -8.98
N LEU A 140 10.01 -1.98 -7.94
CA LEU A 140 10.14 -0.97 -6.90
C LEU A 140 11.37 -1.21 -5.99
N CYS A 141 11.69 -2.46 -5.65
CA CYS A 141 12.95 -2.81 -5.00
C CYS A 141 14.15 -2.39 -5.84
N ASN A 142 14.10 -2.64 -7.15
CA ASN A 142 15.17 -2.21 -8.05
C ASN A 142 15.33 -0.69 -8.10
N GLN A 143 14.22 0.06 -8.10
CA GLN A 143 14.24 1.53 -8.16
C GLN A 143 14.60 2.22 -6.83
N THR A 144 14.48 1.52 -5.70
CA THR A 144 14.91 2.00 -4.38
C THR A 144 16.38 1.65 -4.08
N TRP A 145 16.90 0.57 -4.67
CA TRP A 145 18.26 0.10 -4.47
C TRP A 145 19.31 1.06 -5.04
N GLN A 146 20.22 1.53 -4.17
CA GLN A 146 21.34 2.43 -4.51
C GLN A 146 20.92 3.61 -5.40
N ASN A 147 19.74 4.16 -5.13
CA ASN A 147 19.24 5.34 -5.82
C ASN A 147 19.66 6.59 -5.05
N ASP A 148 20.65 7.31 -5.56
CA ASP A 148 21.21 8.50 -4.89
C ASP A 148 20.26 9.70 -4.89
N ASN A 149 19.24 9.70 -5.76
CA ASN A 149 18.23 10.75 -5.75
C ASN A 149 17.18 10.45 -4.67
N GLU A 150 17.30 11.15 -3.54
CA GLU A 150 16.42 11.01 -2.38
C GLU A 150 14.94 11.20 -2.71
N VAL A 151 14.59 12.22 -3.51
CA VAL A 151 13.19 12.50 -3.89
C VAL A 151 12.60 11.33 -4.69
N ASN A 152 13.35 10.84 -5.69
CA ASN A 152 12.95 9.69 -6.48
C ASN A 152 12.79 8.43 -5.61
N ARG A 153 13.73 8.21 -4.70
CA ARG A 153 13.73 7.05 -3.79
C ARG A 153 12.55 7.10 -2.82
N GLN A 154 12.27 8.26 -2.22
CA GLN A 154 11.10 8.50 -1.36
C GLN A 154 9.78 8.22 -2.09
N ARG A 155 9.67 8.63 -3.37
CA ARG A 155 8.49 8.36 -4.20
C ARG A 155 8.36 6.88 -4.56
N ALA A 156 9.46 6.19 -4.85
CA ALA A 156 9.44 4.75 -5.07
C ALA A 156 8.99 3.98 -3.82
N TRP A 157 9.48 4.36 -2.64
CA TRP A 157 9.03 3.79 -1.37
C TRP A 157 7.56 4.07 -1.06
N LEU A 158 7.07 5.28 -1.35
CA LEU A 158 5.65 5.62 -1.23
C LEU A 158 4.79 4.68 -2.07
N LEU A 159 5.19 4.48 -3.34
CA LEU A 159 4.46 3.58 -4.24
C LEU A 159 4.54 2.12 -3.77
N MET A 160 5.66 1.68 -3.19
CA MET A 160 5.78 0.37 -2.56
C MET A 160 4.85 0.22 -1.35
N ALA A 161 4.81 1.22 -0.46
CA ALA A 161 3.89 1.22 0.67
C ALA A 161 2.43 1.13 0.21
N ASN A 162 2.04 1.88 -0.84
CA ASN A 162 0.70 1.79 -1.41
C ASN A 162 0.37 0.40 -1.98
N CYS A 163 1.33 -0.27 -2.63
CA CYS A 163 1.13 -1.65 -3.09
C CYS A 163 0.91 -2.61 -1.92
N LEU A 164 1.74 -2.50 -0.88
CA LEU A 164 1.68 -3.34 0.32
C LEU A 164 0.44 -3.08 1.18
N SER A 165 -0.26 -1.95 0.98
CA SER A 165 -1.56 -1.66 1.61
C SER A 165 -2.71 -2.47 0.99
N CYS A 166 -2.50 -3.07 -0.18
CA CYS A 166 -3.57 -3.63 -1.02
C CYS A 166 -3.36 -5.10 -1.37
N PHE A 167 -2.12 -5.57 -1.51
CA PHE A 167 -1.85 -6.97 -1.82
C PHE A 167 -0.54 -7.47 -1.18
N ALA A 168 -0.54 -8.73 -0.78
CA ALA A 168 0.65 -9.42 -0.31
C ALA A 168 1.53 -9.89 -1.49
N PRO A 169 2.87 -9.94 -1.31
CA PRO A 169 3.74 -10.69 -2.21
C PRO A 169 3.41 -12.19 -2.18
N SER A 170 3.87 -12.95 -3.16
CA SER A 170 3.84 -14.41 -3.08
C SER A 170 4.65 -14.94 -1.90
N SER A 171 4.37 -16.18 -1.48
CA SER A 171 5.17 -16.88 -0.45
C SER A 171 6.65 -16.98 -0.85
N GLN A 172 6.95 -17.05 -2.15
CA GLN A 172 8.31 -17.12 -2.67
C GLN A 172 9.08 -15.80 -2.50
N LEU A 173 8.41 -14.65 -2.66
CA LEU A 173 9.03 -13.33 -2.51
C LEU A 173 8.99 -12.82 -1.05
N TYR A 174 8.00 -13.22 -0.27
CA TYR A 174 7.66 -12.65 1.04
C TYR A 174 8.85 -12.42 1.98
N LYS A 175 9.64 -13.45 2.31
CA LYS A 175 10.75 -13.32 3.25
C LYS A 175 11.89 -12.46 2.69
N TYR A 176 12.14 -12.55 1.38
CA TYR A 176 13.15 -11.72 0.72
C TYR A 176 12.76 -10.25 0.72
N LEU A 177 11.48 -9.95 0.47
CA LEU A 177 10.96 -8.59 0.52
C LEU A 177 10.93 -8.06 1.96
N LEU A 178 10.53 -8.88 2.93
CA LEU A 178 10.58 -8.53 4.35
C LEU A 178 12.01 -8.17 4.79
N LYS A 179 13.00 -8.98 4.39
CA LYS A 179 14.41 -8.66 4.62
C LYS A 179 14.83 -7.37 3.91
N TYR A 180 14.47 -7.22 2.64
CA TYR A 180 14.81 -6.03 1.84
C TYR A 180 14.32 -4.73 2.49
N VAL A 181 13.04 -4.66 2.88
CA VAL A 181 12.50 -3.44 3.50
C VAL A 181 13.10 -3.18 4.88
N SER A 182 13.48 -4.24 5.60
CA SER A 182 14.19 -4.14 6.89
C SER A 182 15.56 -3.49 6.74
N ASP A 183 16.31 -3.91 5.73
CA ASP A 183 17.69 -3.46 5.50
C ASP A 183 17.76 -2.07 4.88
N HIS A 184 16.87 -1.79 3.92
CA HIS A 184 17.01 -0.62 3.04
C HIS A 184 15.94 0.45 3.26
N GLY A 185 14.82 0.11 3.90
CA GLY A 185 13.76 1.08 4.17
C GLY A 185 14.10 2.08 5.28
N SER A 186 15.14 1.82 6.08
CA SER A 186 15.47 2.61 7.28
C SER A 186 15.95 4.02 6.92
N GLN A 187 16.73 4.15 5.85
CA GLN A 187 17.24 5.42 5.33
C GLN A 187 16.11 6.43 5.01
N ASP A 188 14.96 5.93 4.57
CA ASP A 188 13.82 6.75 4.12
C ASP A 188 12.63 6.73 5.10
N GLY A 189 12.78 6.07 6.25
CA GLY A 189 11.74 5.93 7.29
C GLY A 189 10.65 4.90 6.98
N TYR A 190 10.82 4.07 5.96
CA TYR A 190 9.83 3.09 5.51
C TYR A 190 10.02 1.68 6.08
N ALA A 191 11.14 1.37 6.75
CA ALA A 191 11.41 0.01 7.24
C ALA A 191 10.27 -0.54 8.10
N GLY A 192 9.97 0.12 9.23
CA GLY A 192 8.90 -0.32 10.13
C GLY A 192 7.51 -0.28 9.48
N HIS A 193 7.26 0.72 8.64
CA HIS A 193 5.97 0.91 7.96
C HIS A 193 5.68 -0.20 6.96
N CYS A 194 6.64 -0.55 6.10
CA CYS A 194 6.50 -1.64 5.13
C CYS A 194 6.58 -3.02 5.81
N GLN A 195 7.40 -3.19 6.84
CA GLN A 195 7.44 -4.42 7.65
C GLN A 195 6.07 -4.74 8.24
N GLN A 196 5.41 -3.74 8.85
CA GLN A 196 4.07 -3.91 9.41
C GLN A 196 3.08 -4.41 8.35
N GLN A 197 3.05 -3.76 7.18
CA GLN A 197 2.14 -4.15 6.10
C GLN A 197 2.42 -5.56 5.57
N LEU A 198 3.69 -5.95 5.44
CA LEU A 198 4.05 -7.32 5.05
C LEU A 198 3.61 -8.34 6.10
N LEU A 199 3.89 -8.08 7.38
CA LEU A 199 3.52 -8.99 8.46
C LEU A 199 1.99 -9.14 8.58
N ARG A 200 1.24 -8.04 8.41
CA ARG A 200 -0.23 -8.03 8.48
C ARG A 200 -0.89 -8.68 7.25
N SER A 201 -0.34 -8.48 6.07
CA SER A 201 -0.88 -9.03 4.80
C SER A 201 -0.56 -10.50 4.56
N HIS A 202 0.42 -11.07 5.28
CA HIS A 202 0.89 -12.43 4.99
C HIS A 202 -0.24 -13.46 5.11
N GLY A 203 -0.48 -14.21 4.04
CA GLY A 203 -1.54 -15.22 3.98
C GLY A 203 -2.95 -14.67 3.80
N ARG A 204 -3.12 -13.35 3.63
CA ARG A 204 -4.41 -12.71 3.33
C ARG A 204 -4.58 -12.53 1.82
N ASP A 205 -5.83 -12.55 1.37
CA ASP A 205 -6.18 -12.21 -0.01
C ASP A 205 -6.01 -10.72 -0.28
N ALA A 206 -5.91 -10.36 -1.56
CA ALA A 206 -5.80 -8.95 -1.95
C ALA A 206 -7.12 -8.21 -1.70
N ARG A 207 -7.01 -6.93 -1.34
CA ARG A 207 -8.17 -6.05 -1.16
C ARG A 207 -8.86 -5.75 -2.50
N ALA A 208 -10.10 -5.29 -2.44
CA ALA A 208 -10.87 -4.99 -3.64
C ALA A 208 -10.47 -3.66 -4.32
N TYR A 209 -9.98 -2.69 -3.53
CA TYR A 209 -9.77 -1.31 -3.97
C TYR A 209 -8.36 -0.79 -3.62
N PRO A 210 -7.84 0.20 -4.39
CA PRO A 210 -6.61 0.93 -4.05
C PRO A 210 -6.74 1.71 -2.72
N PRO A 211 -5.62 2.23 -2.17
CA PRO A 211 -5.62 2.89 -0.87
C PRO A 211 -6.57 4.09 -0.81
N CYS A 212 -7.28 4.23 0.31
CA CYS A 212 -8.10 5.41 0.55
C CYS A 212 -7.23 6.65 0.87
N MET A 213 -7.85 7.83 1.04
CA MET A 213 -7.09 9.06 1.31
C MET A 213 -6.32 9.01 2.64
N LEU A 214 -6.90 8.36 3.66
CA LEU A 214 -6.26 8.20 4.96
C LEU A 214 -4.99 7.35 4.84
N GLU A 215 -5.06 6.26 4.08
CA GLU A 215 -3.92 5.38 3.79
C GLU A 215 -2.83 6.10 2.99
N TRP A 216 -3.21 6.88 1.97
CA TRP A 216 -2.25 7.70 1.23
C TRP A 216 -1.50 8.68 2.13
N GLN A 217 -2.20 9.34 3.05
CA GLN A 217 -1.58 10.24 4.02
C GLN A 217 -0.69 9.50 5.01
N ALA A 218 -1.11 8.32 5.47
CA ALA A 218 -0.35 7.45 6.35
C ALA A 218 0.93 6.95 5.68
N ASN A 219 0.84 6.46 4.44
CA ASN A 219 1.97 5.97 3.65
C ASN A 219 2.96 7.11 3.36
N SER A 220 2.47 8.28 2.95
CA SER A 220 3.30 9.46 2.70
C SER A 220 4.04 9.95 3.96
N LYS A 221 3.38 9.92 5.12
CA LYS A 221 3.94 10.37 6.40
C LYS A 221 4.59 9.25 7.22
N LYS A 222 4.56 8.00 6.75
CA LYS A 222 4.97 6.78 7.49
C LYS A 222 4.33 6.75 8.89
N ALA A 223 3.06 7.11 8.96
CA ALA A 223 2.31 7.35 10.19
C ALA A 223 1.26 6.25 10.44
N ARG A 224 0.87 6.09 11.70
CA ARG A 224 -0.25 5.23 12.09
C ARG A 224 -1.58 5.90 11.78
N MET A 225 -2.59 5.09 11.49
CA MET A 225 -3.96 5.57 11.28
C MET A 225 -4.82 5.38 12.52
N ALA A 226 -5.83 6.24 12.66
CA ALA A 226 -6.90 6.08 13.64
C ALA A 226 -8.21 6.59 13.03
N LEU A 227 -9.33 5.98 13.42
CA LEU A 227 -10.68 6.40 13.05
C LEU A 227 -11.52 6.59 14.31
N GLN A 228 -12.43 7.56 14.26
CA GLN A 228 -13.43 7.75 15.30
C GLN A 228 -14.58 6.76 15.06
N ALA A 229 -15.01 6.10 16.11
CA ALA A 229 -16.16 5.21 16.12
C ALA A 229 -17.23 5.76 17.06
N SER A 230 -18.45 5.88 16.54
CA SER A 230 -19.66 6.20 17.30
C SER A 230 -20.40 4.89 17.61
N PHE A 231 -21.23 4.90 18.66
CA PHE A 231 -21.93 3.71 19.14
C PHE A 231 -23.44 3.96 19.14
N TYR A 232 -24.23 2.92 18.87
CA TYR A 232 -25.70 3.00 18.79
C TYR A 232 -26.39 3.34 20.12
N ASP A 233 -25.73 3.10 21.24
CA ASP A 233 -26.21 3.47 22.57
C ASP A 233 -26.08 5.00 22.85
N GLY A 234 -25.59 5.79 21.89
CA GLY A 234 -25.47 7.24 21.97
C GLY A 234 -24.33 7.73 22.87
N SER A 235 -23.44 6.82 23.26
CA SER A 235 -22.32 7.11 24.14
C SER A 235 -21.15 7.79 23.42
N GLU A 236 -20.21 8.34 24.20
CA GLU A 236 -19.10 9.14 23.69
C GLU A 236 -18.24 8.41 22.64
N PRO A 237 -17.97 9.00 21.46
CA PRO A 237 -17.16 8.37 20.44
C PRO A 237 -15.75 8.01 20.93
N LEU A 238 -15.21 6.88 20.47
CA LEU A 238 -13.85 6.45 20.77
C LEU A 238 -12.97 6.51 19.52
N MET A 239 -11.69 6.83 19.70
CA MET A 239 -10.69 6.72 18.64
C MET A 239 -10.10 5.31 18.63
N GLY A 240 -10.27 4.55 17.55
CA GLY A 240 -9.66 3.24 17.34
C GLY A 240 -8.45 3.32 16.42
N SER A 241 -7.37 2.60 16.76
CA SER A 241 -6.23 2.43 15.86
C SER A 241 -6.59 1.48 14.71
N LEU A 242 -6.06 1.74 13.52
CA LEU A 242 -6.18 0.83 12.38
C LEU A 242 -4.95 0.88 11.47
N ASP A 243 -4.85 -0.13 10.61
CA ASP A 243 -3.95 -0.21 9.46
C ASP A 243 -4.73 -0.64 8.21
N SER A 244 -4.06 -0.70 7.05
CA SER A 244 -4.64 -1.09 5.76
C SER A 244 -5.21 -2.51 5.71
N TRP A 245 -4.88 -3.33 6.70
CA TRP A 245 -5.28 -4.73 6.81
C TRP A 245 -6.10 -4.96 8.08
N THR A 246 -6.77 -3.93 8.59
CA THR A 246 -7.64 -4.05 9.76
C THR A 246 -9.05 -4.36 9.29
N THR A 247 -9.58 -5.52 9.67
CA THR A 247 -10.97 -5.86 9.35
C THR A 247 -11.96 -5.06 10.22
N GLY A 248 -13.24 -5.04 9.82
CA GLY A 248 -14.32 -4.47 10.62
C GLY A 248 -14.36 -5.03 12.04
N GLU A 249 -14.22 -6.34 12.21
CA GLU A 249 -14.19 -7.00 13.52
C GLU A 249 -12.92 -6.66 14.31
N GLU A 250 -11.73 -6.68 13.67
CA GLU A 250 -10.47 -6.28 14.32
C GLU A 250 -10.49 -4.83 14.81
N PHE A 251 -11.24 -3.95 14.13
CA PHE A 251 -11.44 -2.56 14.52
C PHE A 251 -12.47 -2.42 15.66
N ALA A 252 -13.63 -3.06 15.54
CA ALA A 252 -14.72 -2.96 16.51
C ALA A 252 -14.40 -3.61 17.86
N ALA A 253 -13.72 -4.77 17.83
CA ALA A 253 -13.48 -5.60 19.02
C ALA A 253 -12.85 -4.84 20.21
N PRO A 254 -11.70 -4.14 20.07
CA PRO A 254 -11.10 -3.43 21.19
C PRO A 254 -11.95 -2.22 21.65
N LEU A 255 -12.75 -1.64 20.77
CA LEU A 255 -13.62 -0.49 21.07
C LEU A 255 -14.81 -0.89 21.94
N VAL A 256 -15.46 -2.00 21.62
CA VAL A 256 -16.56 -2.54 22.45
C VAL A 256 -16.04 -3.15 23.75
N GLN A 257 -14.85 -3.76 23.72
CA GLN A 257 -14.21 -4.28 24.93
C GLN A 257 -13.83 -3.18 25.92
N ALA A 258 -13.35 -2.03 25.43
CA ALA A 258 -13.10 -0.85 26.25
C ALA A 258 -14.36 -0.33 26.98
N ARG A 259 -15.54 -0.79 26.56
CA ARG A 259 -16.86 -0.45 27.12
C ARG A 259 -17.47 -1.57 27.96
N GLY A 260 -16.71 -2.62 28.25
CA GLY A 260 -17.13 -3.72 29.12
C GLY A 260 -17.83 -4.88 28.42
N VAL A 261 -17.86 -4.91 27.08
CA VAL A 261 -18.31 -6.10 26.35
C VAL A 261 -17.26 -7.20 26.50
N GLN A 262 -17.65 -8.32 27.11
CA GLN A 262 -16.73 -9.43 27.41
C GLN A 262 -16.36 -10.25 26.18
N ASP A 263 -17.31 -10.47 25.27
CA ASP A 263 -17.12 -11.18 24.01
C ASP A 263 -17.16 -10.18 22.84
N PRO A 264 -16.01 -9.74 22.34
CA PRO A 264 -15.92 -8.69 21.35
C PRO A 264 -15.96 -9.21 19.90
N PHE A 265 -16.32 -10.47 19.67
CA PHE A 265 -16.37 -11.08 18.33
C PHE A 265 -17.76 -10.97 17.68
N GLY A 266 -17.82 -10.98 16.35
CA GLY A 266 -19.09 -10.92 15.59
C GLY A 266 -19.66 -9.52 15.38
N TRP A 267 -18.91 -8.47 15.72
CA TRP A 267 -19.31 -7.09 15.51
C TRP A 267 -19.00 -6.61 14.09
N THR A 268 -19.91 -5.82 13.53
CA THR A 268 -19.75 -5.14 12.24
C THR A 268 -19.53 -3.64 12.45
N VAL A 269 -19.05 -2.98 11.41
CA VAL A 269 -18.85 -1.53 11.40
C VAL A 269 -19.64 -0.97 10.23
N ASP A 270 -20.38 0.11 10.49
CA ASP A 270 -21.11 0.81 9.44
C ASP A 270 -20.45 2.17 9.19
N LEU A 271 -20.31 2.52 7.90
CA LEU A 271 -19.91 3.85 7.47
C LEU A 271 -21.15 4.68 7.20
N GLU A 272 -21.35 5.72 8.00
CA GLU A 272 -22.40 6.72 7.77
C GLU A 272 -21.85 7.89 6.94
N HIS A 273 -22.49 8.18 5.81
CA HIS A 273 -22.18 9.33 4.97
C HIS A 273 -23.45 10.05 4.53
N GLY A 274 -23.71 11.21 5.16
CA GLY A 274 -24.95 11.96 4.93
C GLY A 274 -26.15 11.14 5.39
N SER A 275 -27.08 10.84 4.47
CA SER A 275 -28.25 10.00 4.74
C SER A 275 -28.06 8.53 4.39
N ALA A 276 -26.88 8.14 3.90
CA ALA A 276 -26.58 6.78 3.49
C ALA A 276 -25.74 6.06 4.56
N SER A 277 -26.04 4.78 4.79
CA SER A 277 -25.23 3.88 5.59
C SER A 277 -24.72 2.73 4.72
N TYR A 278 -23.46 2.36 4.92
CA TYR A 278 -22.80 1.26 4.22
C TYR A 278 -22.22 0.31 5.25
N GLY A 279 -22.76 -0.91 5.32
CA GLY A 279 -22.29 -1.92 6.27
C GLY A 279 -21.04 -2.66 5.77
N LEU A 280 -20.07 -2.84 6.65
CA LEU A 280 -18.88 -3.65 6.43
C LEU A 280 -19.01 -4.98 7.20
N CYS A 281 -18.87 -6.09 6.48
CA CYS A 281 -18.81 -7.41 7.12
C CYS A 281 -17.58 -7.47 8.04
N GLY A 282 -17.70 -8.09 9.21
CA GLY A 282 -16.63 -8.14 10.21
C GLY A 282 -15.31 -8.74 9.70
N ALA A 283 -15.35 -9.62 8.70
CA ALA A 283 -14.15 -10.23 8.10
C ALA A 283 -13.53 -9.42 6.94
N ASP A 284 -14.13 -8.31 6.54
CA ASP A 284 -13.75 -7.50 5.37
C ASP A 284 -13.00 -6.21 5.79
N TYR A 285 -12.32 -5.55 4.83
CA TYR A 285 -11.41 -4.40 5.02
C TYR A 285 -11.86 -3.11 4.33
#